data_AF-U4KBJ0-F1
#
_entry.id   AF-U4KBJ0-F1
#
_cell.length_a   1.000
_cell.length_b   1.000
_cell.length_c   1.000
_cell.angle_alpha   90.00
_cell.angle_beta   90.00
_cell.angle_gamma   90.00
#
_symmetry.space_group_name_H-M   'P 1'
#
loop_
_entity.id
_entity.type
_entity.pdbx_description
1 polymer ?
#
loop_
_entity_poly.entity_id
_entity_poly.type
_entity_poly.pdbx_seq_one_letter_code
_entity_poly.pdbx_strand_id
1 'polypeptide(L)'
;MIRRTLLTASLLIGASSSAFAEDKSAQVSSADALMEKAQQCRAIASKVERLSCFDSLFGTPIADVPVEQELARPEPWQRAVKSEAQRNGQVGWLRSETLDSNGEKALWFTVTSNPRVESTEAPVILMASCINKISRLEILFPEVQKGARADVSLGSERQRWTFDEQGMVLRSGRGLAAIGIMRPLVRAPQIHVRSNADRIDGLVFETENGKSAITELRELCRW
;
A
#
# COMPACT_ATOMS: atom_id res chain seq x y z
N MET A 1 55.04 65.87 47.73
CA MET A 1 54.05 66.02 48.83
C MET A 1 53.02 64.90 48.65
N ILE A 2 53.10 63.79 49.41
CA ILE A 2 52.43 63.55 50.72
C ILE A 2 50.90 63.60 50.51
N ARG A 3 50.05 62.58 50.77
CA ARG A 3 49.98 61.49 51.76
C ARG A 3 48.95 60.46 51.24
N ARG A 4 49.23 59.15 51.22
CA ARG A 4 48.68 58.08 52.11
C ARG A 4 47.20 58.23 52.52
N THR A 5 46.37 57.23 52.20
CA THR A 5 45.82 56.30 53.21
C THR A 5 45.17 55.06 52.57
N LEU A 6 45.54 53.90 53.11
CA LEU A 6 44.90 52.60 52.93
C LEU A 6 43.56 52.56 53.69
N LEU A 7 42.56 51.89 53.12
CA LEU A 7 41.50 51.24 53.89
C LEU A 7 41.04 49.97 53.17
N THR A 8 41.24 48.87 53.86
CA THR A 8 40.77 47.51 53.59
C THR A 8 39.25 47.42 53.79
N ALA A 9 38.53 46.73 52.91
CA ALA A 9 37.19 46.23 53.18
C ALA A 9 37.01 44.82 52.61
N SER A 10 36.74 43.89 53.52
CA SER A 10 36.56 42.47 53.29
C SER A 10 35.20 42.12 52.66
N LEU A 11 35.24 41.12 51.78
CA LEU A 11 34.33 39.97 51.65
C LEU A 11 32.80 40.19 51.81
N LEU A 12 32.05 39.94 50.72
CA LEU A 12 30.77 39.22 50.74
C LEU A 12 30.51 38.66 49.32
N ILE A 13 30.68 37.34 49.17
CA ILE A 13 30.31 36.57 47.98
C ILE A 13 28.80 36.34 48.07
N GLY A 14 28.03 37.11 47.33
CA GLY A 14 26.60 36.87 47.11
C GLY A 14 26.43 35.86 45.98
N ALA A 15 26.13 34.60 46.32
CA ALA A 15 25.67 33.61 45.37
C ALA A 15 24.23 33.95 44.96
N SER A 16 24.07 34.59 43.80
CA SER A 16 22.76 34.75 43.16
C SER A 16 22.35 33.42 42.54
N SER A 17 21.68 32.59 43.34
CA SER A 17 20.96 31.41 42.84
C SER A 17 19.75 31.88 42.04
N SER A 18 19.89 32.05 40.73
CA SER A 18 18.76 32.16 39.82
C SER A 18 18.10 30.78 39.71
N ALA A 19 17.03 30.57 40.47
CA ALA A 19 16.13 29.45 40.26
C ALA A 19 15.40 29.66 38.93
N PHE A 20 15.79 28.92 37.90
CA PHE A 20 14.95 28.70 36.72
C PHE A 20 13.80 27.80 37.15
N ALA A 21 12.64 28.39 37.44
CA ALA A 21 11.39 27.65 37.44
C ALA A 21 11.03 27.35 35.98
N GLU A 22 11.25 26.12 35.55
CA GLU A 22 10.75 25.61 34.27
C GLU A 22 9.21 25.57 34.30
N ASP A 23 8.60 26.36 33.42
CA ASP A 23 7.15 26.44 33.23
C ASP A 23 6.60 25.18 32.56
N LYS A 24 6.45 24.11 33.33
CA LYS A 24 5.74 22.88 32.91
C LYS A 24 4.22 23.07 32.79
N SER A 25 3.68 24.20 33.25
CA SER A 25 2.23 24.42 33.35
C SER A 25 1.58 24.75 31.99
N ALA A 26 2.29 25.50 31.14
CA ALA A 26 1.80 25.92 29.82
C ALA A 26 1.68 24.75 28.81
N GLN A 27 2.54 23.74 28.92
CA GLN A 27 2.58 22.62 27.96
C GLN A 27 1.51 21.54 28.27
N VAL A 28 1.14 21.37 29.54
CA VAL A 28 0.05 20.47 29.96
C VAL A 28 -1.32 21.04 29.57
N SER A 29 -1.52 22.34 29.79
CA SER A 29 -2.77 23.02 29.44
C SER A 29 -3.09 22.99 27.94
N SER A 30 -2.09 23.07 27.07
CA SER A 30 -2.30 23.01 25.61
C SER A 30 -2.64 21.61 25.12
N ALA A 31 -2.07 20.57 25.71
CA ALA A 31 -2.40 19.17 25.40
C ALA A 31 -3.81 18.79 25.89
N ASP A 32 -4.22 19.27 27.07
CA ASP A 32 -5.57 19.04 27.59
C ASP A 32 -6.62 19.75 26.74
N ALA A 33 -6.37 21.00 26.33
CA ALA A 33 -7.24 21.75 25.44
C ALA A 33 -7.35 21.10 24.04
N LEU A 34 -6.25 20.51 23.55
CA LEU A 34 -6.26 19.74 22.30
C LEU A 34 -7.12 18.47 22.44
N MET A 35 -7.01 17.78 23.57
CA MET A 35 -7.78 16.57 23.88
C MET A 35 -9.28 16.87 23.98
N GLU A 36 -9.66 17.97 24.62
CA GLU A 36 -11.06 18.40 24.71
C GLU A 36 -11.66 18.67 23.32
N LYS A 37 -10.94 19.38 22.45
CA LYS A 37 -11.34 19.59 21.05
C LYS A 37 -11.45 18.27 20.28
N ALA A 38 -10.56 17.31 20.53
CA ALA A 38 -10.62 15.99 19.92
C ALA A 38 -11.87 15.21 20.38
N GLN A 39 -12.30 15.37 21.63
CA GLN A 39 -13.54 14.80 22.14
C GLN A 39 -14.77 15.39 21.45
N GLN A 40 -14.77 16.69 21.16
CA GLN A 40 -15.86 17.35 20.41
C GLN A 40 -16.03 16.76 19.01
N CYS A 41 -14.93 16.47 18.31
CA CYS A 41 -15.00 15.80 17.00
C CYS A 41 -15.75 14.46 17.06
N ARG A 42 -15.67 13.71 18.17
CA ARG A 42 -16.37 12.41 18.32
C ARG A 42 -17.89 12.52 18.29
N ALA A 43 -18.45 13.67 18.64
CA ALA A 43 -19.89 13.91 18.66
C ALA A 43 -20.49 14.12 17.26
N ILE A 44 -19.66 14.40 16.24
CA ILE A 44 -20.11 14.63 14.87
C ILE A 44 -20.62 13.31 14.28
N ALA A 45 -21.89 13.26 13.85
CA ALA A 45 -22.51 12.04 13.32
C ALA A 45 -21.98 11.65 11.91
N SER A 46 -21.77 12.64 11.04
CA SER A 46 -21.25 12.43 9.70
C SER A 46 -19.80 11.94 9.75
N LYS A 47 -19.52 10.81 9.09
CA LYS A 47 -18.17 10.22 9.06
C LYS A 47 -17.16 11.15 8.41
N VAL A 48 -17.56 11.85 7.35
CA VAL A 48 -16.68 12.72 6.56
C VAL A 48 -16.38 14.01 7.33
N GLU A 49 -17.40 14.63 7.94
CA GLU A 49 -17.20 15.84 8.76
C GLU A 49 -16.39 15.54 10.02
N ARG A 50 -16.60 14.38 10.65
CA ARG A 50 -15.81 13.93 11.80
C ARG A 50 -14.34 13.81 11.45
N LEU A 51 -14.02 13.24 10.29
CA LEU A 51 -12.65 13.13 9.81
C LEU A 51 -12.04 14.52 9.56
N SER A 52 -12.77 15.40 8.86
CA SER A 52 -12.32 16.77 8.59
C SER A 52 -12.05 17.59 9.87
N CYS A 53 -12.84 17.36 10.94
CA CYS A 53 -12.61 17.95 12.25
C CYS A 53 -11.26 17.51 12.85
N PHE A 54 -10.95 16.22 12.80
CA PHE A 54 -9.66 15.71 13.25
C PHE A 54 -8.50 16.24 12.39
N ASP A 55 -8.67 16.25 11.07
CA ASP A 55 -7.63 16.73 10.16
C ASP A 55 -7.28 18.20 10.41
N SER A 56 -8.31 19.03 10.63
CA SER A 56 -8.14 20.45 10.97
C SER A 56 -7.50 20.63 12.35
N LEU A 57 -7.87 19.78 13.33
CA LEU A 57 -7.38 19.86 14.70
C LEU A 57 -5.91 19.46 14.84
N PHE A 58 -5.48 18.41 14.12
CA PHE A 58 -4.14 17.86 14.19
C PHE A 58 -3.22 18.36 13.06
N GLY A 59 -3.69 19.29 12.24
CA GLY A 59 -2.91 19.84 11.14
C GLY A 59 -2.56 18.79 10.08
N THR A 60 -3.47 17.83 9.84
CA THR A 60 -3.38 16.84 8.77
C THR A 60 -4.42 17.09 7.66
N PRO A 61 -4.66 18.34 7.20
CA PRO A 61 -5.55 18.54 6.07
C PRO A 61 -4.99 17.78 4.87
N ILE A 62 -5.87 17.05 4.17
CA ILE A 62 -5.53 16.51 2.87
C ILE A 62 -5.26 17.74 1.99
N ALA A 63 -3.99 18.00 1.68
CA ALA A 63 -3.65 19.00 0.67
C ALA A 63 -4.44 18.66 -0.60
N ASP A 64 -5.06 19.65 -1.24
CA ASP A 64 -5.71 19.47 -2.54
C ASP A 64 -4.72 18.74 -3.45
N VAL A 65 -4.91 17.43 -3.61
CA VAL A 65 -4.06 16.62 -4.48
C VAL A 65 -4.28 17.23 -5.85
N PRO A 66 -3.25 17.78 -6.51
CA PRO A 66 -3.42 18.33 -7.84
C PRO A 66 -4.04 17.24 -8.70
N VAL A 67 -5.26 17.49 -9.19
CA VAL A 67 -6.07 16.53 -9.96
C VAL A 67 -5.44 16.23 -11.34
N GLU A 68 -4.23 16.70 -11.59
CA GLU A 68 -3.58 16.68 -12.90
C GLU A 68 -2.08 16.35 -12.79
N GLN A 69 -1.70 15.50 -11.85
CA GLN A 69 -0.56 14.62 -12.10
C GLN A 69 -1.11 13.43 -12.86
N GLU A 70 -0.61 13.20 -14.08
CA GLU A 70 -0.73 11.93 -14.80
C GLU A 70 -0.63 10.80 -13.77
N LEU A 71 -1.78 10.22 -13.40
CA LEU A 71 -1.91 9.42 -12.17
C LEU A 71 -0.81 8.38 -12.18
N ALA A 72 0.18 8.55 -11.30
CA ALA A 72 1.34 7.68 -11.26
C ALA A 72 0.83 6.24 -11.24
N ARG A 73 1.28 5.42 -12.21
CA ARG A 73 0.77 4.07 -12.39
C ARG A 73 0.85 3.34 -11.03
N PRO A 74 -0.21 2.64 -10.58
CA PRO A 74 -0.23 1.98 -9.29
C PRO A 74 1.00 1.09 -9.09
N GLU A 75 1.54 1.06 -7.87
CA GLU A 75 2.75 0.28 -7.57
C GLU A 75 2.65 -1.20 -8.00
N PRO A 76 1.51 -1.91 -7.80
CA PRO A 76 1.36 -3.28 -8.31
C PRO A 76 1.48 -3.37 -9.84
N TRP A 77 0.98 -2.37 -10.56
CA TRP A 77 1.08 -2.27 -12.02
C TRP A 77 2.52 -2.13 -12.47
N GLN A 78 3.25 -1.19 -11.87
CA GLN A 78 4.66 -0.98 -12.19
C GLN A 78 5.49 -2.24 -11.91
N ARG A 79 5.22 -2.91 -10.78
CA ARG A 79 5.87 -4.19 -10.41
C ARG A 79 5.64 -5.26 -11.47
N ALA A 80 4.40 -5.46 -11.89
CA ALA A 80 4.06 -6.51 -12.86
C ALA A 80 4.67 -6.23 -14.23
N VAL A 81 4.57 -4.99 -14.72
CA VAL A 81 5.14 -4.58 -16.01
C VAL A 81 6.66 -4.68 -15.99
N LYS A 82 7.32 -4.25 -14.91
CA LYS A 82 8.77 -4.40 -14.75
C LYS A 82 9.19 -5.88 -14.75
N SER A 83 8.40 -6.76 -14.13
CA SER A 83 8.63 -8.20 -14.15
C SER A 83 8.53 -8.74 -15.57
N GLU A 84 7.42 -8.50 -16.26
CA GLU A 84 7.20 -8.99 -17.63
C GLU A 84 8.17 -8.40 -18.66
N ALA A 85 8.71 -7.20 -18.44
CA ALA A 85 9.78 -6.64 -19.26
C ALA A 85 11.09 -7.46 -19.22
N GLN A 86 11.28 -8.33 -18.22
CA GLN A 86 12.40 -9.26 -18.15
C GLN A 86 12.11 -10.62 -18.84
N ARG A 87 10.92 -10.81 -19.41
CA ARG A 87 10.55 -12.07 -20.07
C ARG A 87 11.41 -12.28 -21.32
N ASN A 88 12.11 -13.42 -21.35
CA ASN A 88 12.94 -13.81 -22.49
C ASN A 88 12.58 -15.22 -22.97
N GLY A 89 11.52 -15.34 -23.77
CA GLY A 89 11.05 -16.61 -24.37
C GLY A 89 10.45 -17.63 -23.40
N GLN A 90 10.40 -17.32 -22.10
CA GLN A 90 9.82 -18.20 -21.09
C GLN A 90 8.29 -18.24 -21.22
N VAL A 91 7.71 -19.44 -21.16
CA VAL A 91 6.25 -19.67 -21.09
C VAL A 91 5.86 -19.89 -19.63
N GLY A 92 4.69 -19.42 -19.24
CA GLY A 92 4.20 -19.56 -17.87
C GLY A 92 4.54 -18.39 -16.94
N TRP A 93 4.44 -18.68 -15.65
CA TRP A 93 4.74 -17.77 -14.55
C TRP A 93 6.21 -17.33 -14.55
N LEU A 94 6.43 -16.03 -14.56
CA LEU A 94 7.74 -15.41 -14.42
C LEU A 94 7.97 -15.03 -12.96
N ARG A 95 9.06 -15.52 -12.36
CA ARG A 95 9.43 -15.28 -10.96
C ARG A 95 10.11 -13.92 -10.79
N SER A 96 9.79 -13.19 -9.72
CA SER A 96 10.51 -11.99 -9.32
C SER A 96 10.43 -11.76 -7.81
N GLU A 97 11.46 -11.14 -7.22
CA GLU A 97 11.54 -10.93 -5.77
C GLU A 97 12.17 -9.59 -5.39
N THR A 98 11.92 -9.15 -4.15
CA THR A 98 12.56 -7.99 -3.53
C THR A 98 12.43 -8.06 -2.01
N LEU A 99 12.75 -6.96 -1.32
CA LEU A 99 12.44 -6.76 0.09
C LEU A 99 11.19 -5.87 0.23
N ASP A 100 10.29 -6.23 1.12
CA ASP A 100 9.10 -5.45 1.42
C ASP A 100 9.39 -4.28 2.37
N SER A 101 8.34 -3.56 2.77
CA SER A 101 8.46 -2.38 3.64
C SER A 101 9.05 -2.70 5.02
N ASN A 102 9.05 -3.96 5.43
CA ASN A 102 9.58 -4.43 6.70
C ASN A 102 10.99 -5.03 6.54
N GLY A 103 11.58 -4.98 5.34
CA GLY A 103 12.84 -5.64 5.02
C GLY A 103 12.73 -7.16 4.92
N GLU A 104 11.50 -7.70 4.83
CA GLU A 104 11.27 -9.14 4.66
C GLU A 104 11.21 -9.51 3.18
N LYS A 105 11.49 -10.76 2.83
CA LYS A 105 11.41 -11.22 1.44
C LYS A 105 9.98 -11.06 0.91
N ALA A 106 9.84 -10.39 -0.23
CA ALA A 106 8.62 -10.32 -1.04
C ALA A 106 8.83 -11.05 -2.37
N LEU A 107 7.82 -11.81 -2.80
CA LEU A 107 7.88 -12.63 -4.00
C LEU A 107 6.61 -12.42 -4.82
N TRP A 108 6.75 -12.35 -6.14
CA TRP A 108 5.62 -12.34 -7.06
C TRP A 108 5.92 -13.15 -8.32
N PHE A 109 4.84 -13.62 -8.92
CA PHE A 109 4.84 -14.33 -10.18
C PHE A 109 3.87 -13.66 -11.12
N THR A 110 4.28 -13.43 -12.36
CA THR A 110 3.47 -12.80 -13.39
C THR A 110 3.29 -13.69 -14.60
N VAL A 111 2.15 -13.58 -15.27
CA VAL A 111 1.86 -14.25 -16.54
C VAL A 111 0.99 -13.32 -17.38
N THR A 112 1.27 -13.25 -18.68
CA THR A 112 0.51 -12.45 -19.64
C THR A 112 -0.64 -13.25 -20.23
N SER A 113 -1.74 -12.56 -20.53
CA SER A 113 -2.87 -13.16 -21.23
C SER A 113 -2.46 -13.53 -22.65
N ASN A 114 -3.01 -14.63 -23.17
CA ASN A 114 -2.91 -14.96 -24.58
C ASN A 114 -3.46 -13.79 -25.42
N PRO A 115 -2.83 -13.46 -26.55
CA PRO A 115 -3.32 -12.42 -27.42
C PRO A 115 -4.74 -12.80 -27.87
N ARG A 116 -5.68 -11.87 -27.72
CA ARG A 116 -6.96 -11.99 -28.43
C ARG A 116 -6.64 -11.95 -29.93
N VAL A 117 -7.31 -12.81 -30.70
CA VAL A 117 -7.16 -12.85 -32.17
C VAL A 117 -7.27 -11.41 -32.71
N GLU A 118 -6.27 -10.98 -33.47
CA GLU A 118 -6.18 -9.63 -34.10
C GLU A 118 -5.97 -8.43 -33.16
N SER A 119 -5.68 -8.62 -31.86
CA SER A 119 -5.39 -7.49 -30.97
C SER A 119 -3.91 -7.08 -30.98
N THR A 120 -3.66 -5.78 -31.16
CA THR A 120 -2.34 -5.14 -30.95
C THR A 120 -2.21 -4.53 -29.55
N GLU A 121 -3.21 -4.70 -28.68
CA GLU A 121 -3.17 -4.17 -27.32
C GLU A 121 -2.10 -4.89 -26.48
N ALA A 122 -1.48 -4.15 -25.57
CA ALA A 122 -0.58 -4.75 -24.60
C ALA A 122 -1.34 -5.80 -23.77
N PRO A 123 -0.73 -6.96 -23.46
CA PRO A 123 -1.42 -8.04 -22.78
C PRO A 123 -1.80 -7.64 -21.35
N VAL A 124 -2.92 -8.20 -20.88
CA VAL A 124 -3.30 -8.15 -19.47
C VAL A 124 -2.37 -9.05 -18.68
N ILE A 125 -1.96 -8.64 -17.47
CA ILE A 125 -1.06 -9.43 -16.63
C ILE A 125 -1.84 -9.99 -15.44
N LEU A 126 -1.72 -11.29 -15.17
CA LEU A 126 -2.14 -11.90 -13.92
C LEU A 126 -0.91 -11.99 -13.00
N MET A 127 -1.04 -11.50 -11.77
CA MET A 127 0.03 -11.51 -10.78
C MET A 127 -0.42 -12.18 -9.49
N ALA A 128 0.30 -13.22 -9.08
CA ALA A 128 0.22 -13.81 -7.75
C ALA A 128 1.39 -13.30 -6.90
N SER A 129 1.15 -12.77 -5.71
CA SER A 129 2.22 -12.26 -4.85
C SER A 129 2.07 -12.60 -3.38
N CYS A 130 3.20 -12.59 -2.67
CA CYS A 130 3.31 -12.63 -1.22
C CYS A 130 4.16 -11.45 -0.76
N ILE A 131 3.51 -10.44 -0.18
CA ILE A 131 4.13 -9.18 0.26
C ILE A 131 3.62 -8.87 1.67
N ASN A 132 4.52 -8.55 2.60
CA ASN A 132 4.22 -8.41 4.03
C ASN A 132 3.54 -9.68 4.57
N LYS A 133 3.96 -10.88 4.11
CA LYS A 133 3.36 -12.19 4.42
C LYS A 133 1.85 -12.29 4.09
N ILE A 134 1.36 -11.46 3.17
CA ILE A 134 -0.04 -11.48 2.72
C ILE A 134 -0.09 -11.91 1.26
N SER A 135 -0.80 -13.01 1.02
CA SER A 135 -1.11 -13.51 -0.32
C SER A 135 -2.06 -12.57 -1.07
N ARG A 136 -1.78 -12.29 -2.34
CA ARG A 136 -2.59 -11.44 -3.22
C ARG A 136 -2.67 -12.05 -4.61
N LEU A 137 -3.81 -11.88 -5.25
CA LEU A 137 -4.01 -12.20 -6.66
C LEU A 137 -4.63 -10.97 -7.34
N GLU A 138 -3.98 -10.49 -8.39
CA GLU A 138 -4.30 -9.22 -9.04
C GLU A 138 -4.27 -9.40 -10.56
N ILE A 139 -5.19 -8.75 -11.28
CA ILE A 139 -5.18 -8.62 -12.74
C ILE A 139 -4.88 -7.16 -13.08
N LEU A 140 -3.90 -6.94 -13.94
CA LEU A 140 -3.35 -5.63 -14.25
C LEU A 140 -3.57 -5.32 -15.72
N PHE A 141 -4.21 -4.18 -15.98
CA PHE A 141 -4.65 -3.76 -17.29
C PHE A 141 -3.73 -2.69 -17.88
N PRO A 142 -3.46 -2.70 -19.19
CA PRO A 142 -2.63 -1.66 -19.83
C PRO A 142 -3.31 -0.27 -19.78
N GLU A 143 -4.64 -0.26 -19.76
CA GLU A 143 -5.49 0.93 -19.76
C GLU A 143 -6.44 0.94 -18.57
N VAL A 144 -6.99 2.11 -18.27
CA VAL A 144 -8.00 2.30 -17.22
C VAL A 144 -9.29 1.59 -17.58
N GLN A 145 -9.82 0.81 -16.64
CA GLN A 145 -11.08 0.09 -16.75
C GLN A 145 -12.21 0.88 -16.12
N LYS A 146 -13.43 0.72 -16.67
CA LYS A 146 -14.65 1.31 -16.10
C LYS A 146 -15.24 0.40 -15.04
N GLY A 147 -15.71 1.02 -13.95
CA GLY A 147 -16.42 0.33 -12.87
C GLY A 147 -15.53 0.04 -11.67
N ALA A 148 -16.15 -0.04 -10.48
CA ALA A 148 -15.43 -0.24 -9.23
C ALA A 148 -15.20 -1.73 -8.90
N ARG A 149 -16.04 -2.63 -9.43
CA ARG A 149 -16.03 -4.05 -9.08
C ARG A 149 -16.42 -4.92 -10.27
N ALA A 150 -15.93 -6.16 -10.26
CA ALA A 150 -16.34 -7.20 -11.20
C ALA A 150 -16.50 -8.53 -10.46
N ASP A 151 -17.48 -9.33 -10.86
CA ASP A 151 -17.55 -10.73 -10.44
C ASP A 151 -16.59 -11.51 -11.33
N VAL A 152 -15.64 -12.22 -10.71
CA VAL A 152 -14.59 -12.97 -11.40
C VAL A 152 -14.63 -14.42 -10.96
N SER A 153 -14.58 -15.30 -11.95
CA SER A 153 -14.51 -16.75 -11.78
C SER A 153 -13.23 -17.28 -12.39
N LEU A 154 -12.42 -17.96 -11.57
CA LEU A 154 -11.20 -18.66 -11.96
C LEU A 154 -11.33 -20.13 -11.53
N GLY A 155 -11.53 -21.03 -12.49
CA GLY A 155 -11.88 -22.42 -12.18
C GLY A 155 -13.24 -22.52 -11.48
N SER A 156 -13.29 -23.22 -10.34
CA SER A 156 -14.51 -23.35 -9.51
C SER A 156 -14.74 -22.17 -8.56
N GLU A 157 -13.76 -21.30 -8.40
CA GLU A 157 -13.81 -20.20 -7.42
C GLU A 157 -14.45 -18.97 -8.06
N ARG A 158 -15.49 -18.41 -7.42
CA ARG A 158 -16.15 -17.17 -7.83
C ARG A 158 -16.10 -16.15 -6.70
N GLN A 159 -15.54 -14.98 -6.97
CA GLN A 159 -15.43 -13.89 -6.00
C GLN A 159 -15.71 -12.54 -6.66
N ARG A 160 -16.15 -11.57 -5.85
CA ARG A 160 -16.26 -10.17 -6.28
C ARG A 160 -14.94 -9.45 -6.04
N TRP A 161 -14.31 -9.01 -7.12
CA TRP A 161 -13.03 -8.31 -7.11
C TRP A 161 -13.27 -6.81 -7.21
N THR A 162 -12.30 -6.02 -6.75
CA THR A 162 -12.42 -4.55 -6.68
C THR A 162 -11.26 -3.91 -7.44
N PHE A 163 -11.59 -2.94 -8.29
CA PHE A 163 -10.59 -2.12 -8.97
C PHE A 163 -9.95 -1.16 -7.97
N ASP A 164 -8.70 -0.80 -8.24
CA ASP A 164 -8.07 0.31 -7.55
C ASP A 164 -8.64 1.66 -7.99
N GLU A 165 -8.24 2.72 -7.29
CA GLU A 165 -8.75 4.07 -7.53
C GLU A 165 -8.48 4.56 -8.96
N GLN A 166 -7.42 4.04 -9.59
CA GLN A 166 -7.02 4.35 -10.96
C GLN A 166 -7.64 3.43 -12.01
N GLY A 167 -8.39 2.39 -11.62
CA GLY A 167 -9.03 1.45 -12.53
C GLY A 167 -8.06 0.55 -13.32
N MET A 168 -6.80 0.42 -12.91
CA MET A 168 -5.78 -0.37 -13.63
C MET A 168 -5.45 -1.70 -12.97
N VAL A 169 -5.77 -1.86 -11.69
CA VAL A 169 -5.49 -3.08 -10.94
C VAL A 169 -6.79 -3.62 -10.36
N LEU A 170 -7.21 -4.79 -10.81
CA LEU A 170 -8.33 -5.52 -10.24
C LEU A 170 -7.81 -6.50 -9.18
N ARG A 171 -8.25 -6.33 -7.94
CA ARG A 171 -7.75 -7.07 -6.77
C ARG A 171 -8.77 -8.09 -6.27
N SER A 172 -8.31 -9.31 -6.04
CA SER A 172 -9.05 -10.28 -5.24
C SER A 172 -9.09 -9.88 -3.77
N GLY A 173 -9.85 -10.62 -2.95
CA GLY A 173 -9.63 -10.61 -1.50
C GLY A 173 -8.19 -11.03 -1.18
N ARG A 174 -7.62 -10.52 -0.08
CA ARG A 174 -6.23 -10.81 0.35
C ARG A 174 -6.18 -11.98 1.34
N GLY A 175 -4.99 -12.54 1.55
CA GLY A 175 -4.75 -13.60 2.54
C GLY A 175 -5.55 -14.86 2.18
N LEU A 176 -6.33 -15.38 3.13
CA LEU A 176 -7.12 -16.61 2.94
C LEU A 176 -8.03 -16.56 1.71
N ALA A 177 -8.59 -15.39 1.39
CA ALA A 177 -9.44 -15.23 0.21
C ALA A 177 -8.65 -15.42 -1.10
N ALA A 178 -7.45 -14.86 -1.22
CA ALA A 178 -6.55 -15.07 -2.36
C ALA A 178 -6.08 -16.53 -2.42
N ILE A 179 -5.74 -17.10 -1.27
CA ILE A 179 -5.27 -18.49 -1.14
C ILE A 179 -6.33 -19.48 -1.66
N GLY A 180 -7.61 -19.25 -1.32
CA GLY A 180 -8.72 -20.06 -1.82
C GLY A 180 -8.75 -20.13 -3.34
N ILE A 181 -8.51 -18.99 -4.01
CA ILE A 181 -8.43 -18.92 -5.48
C ILE A 181 -7.15 -19.54 -6.02
N MET A 182 -5.98 -19.25 -5.42
CA MET A 182 -4.69 -19.70 -5.96
C MET A 182 -4.50 -21.22 -5.84
N ARG A 183 -4.96 -21.85 -4.76
CA ARG A 183 -4.80 -23.30 -4.50
C ARG A 183 -5.17 -24.20 -5.69
N PRO A 184 -6.39 -24.12 -6.25
CA PRO A 184 -6.77 -24.95 -7.39
C PRO A 184 -5.98 -24.60 -8.66
N LEU A 185 -5.53 -23.36 -8.81
CA LEU A 185 -4.85 -22.88 -10.02
C LEU A 185 -3.38 -23.32 -10.11
N VAL A 186 -2.74 -23.68 -8.99
CA VAL A 186 -1.32 -24.13 -8.95
C VAL A 186 -1.03 -25.27 -9.94
N ARG A 187 -2.01 -26.14 -10.18
CA ARG A 187 -1.86 -27.31 -11.04
C ARG A 187 -2.53 -27.16 -12.40
N ALA A 188 -3.21 -26.04 -12.63
CA ALA A 188 -3.90 -25.80 -13.89
C ALA A 188 -2.85 -25.42 -14.95
N PRO A 189 -2.82 -26.09 -16.12
CA PRO A 189 -1.94 -25.70 -17.22
C PRO A 189 -2.37 -24.38 -17.85
N GLN A 190 -3.66 -24.03 -17.73
CA GLN A 190 -4.27 -22.80 -18.20
C GLN A 190 -5.25 -22.26 -17.17
N ILE A 191 -5.33 -20.93 -17.08
CA ILE A 191 -6.34 -20.23 -16.27
C ILE A 191 -7.28 -19.51 -17.22
N HIS A 192 -8.54 -19.92 -17.23
CA HIS A 192 -9.62 -19.23 -17.94
C HIS A 192 -10.35 -18.30 -16.98
N VAL A 193 -10.50 -17.05 -17.38
CA VAL A 193 -11.26 -16.04 -16.63
C VAL A 193 -12.67 -15.94 -17.18
N ARG A 194 -13.65 -16.07 -16.28
CA ARG A 194 -15.06 -15.75 -16.54
C ARG A 194 -15.46 -14.53 -15.74
N SER A 195 -16.12 -13.56 -16.34
CA SER A 195 -16.54 -12.34 -15.66
C SER A 195 -17.79 -11.71 -16.26
N ASN A 196 -18.45 -10.86 -15.49
CA ASN A 196 -19.53 -9.99 -15.97
C ASN A 196 -19.00 -8.70 -16.64
N ALA A 197 -17.68 -8.53 -16.74
CA ALA A 197 -17.05 -7.39 -17.40
C ALA A 197 -16.31 -7.84 -18.67
N ASP A 198 -16.68 -7.28 -19.82
CA ASP A 198 -16.25 -7.73 -21.17
C ASP A 198 -14.72 -7.70 -21.39
N ARG A 199 -14.03 -6.75 -20.74
CA ARG A 199 -12.57 -6.61 -20.81
C ARG A 199 -11.83 -7.70 -20.01
N ILE A 200 -12.54 -8.40 -19.13
CA ILE A 200 -12.01 -9.43 -18.22
C ILE A 200 -12.46 -10.81 -18.66
N ASP A 201 -13.70 -10.93 -19.14
CA ASP A 201 -14.28 -12.20 -19.59
C ASP A 201 -13.50 -12.78 -20.77
N GLY A 202 -13.26 -14.09 -20.73
CA GLY A 202 -12.57 -14.82 -21.78
C GLY A 202 -11.06 -14.63 -21.82
N LEU A 203 -10.44 -13.94 -20.85
CA LEU A 203 -8.98 -13.94 -20.72
C LEU A 203 -8.48 -15.36 -20.44
N VAL A 204 -7.35 -15.72 -21.06
CA VAL A 204 -6.69 -17.03 -20.89
C VAL A 204 -5.22 -16.78 -20.58
N PHE A 205 -4.69 -17.46 -19.57
CA PHE A 205 -3.28 -17.41 -19.18
C PHE A 205 -2.67 -18.82 -19.23
N GLU A 206 -1.53 -18.97 -19.91
CA GLU A 206 -0.75 -20.22 -19.92
C GLU A 206 0.09 -20.32 -18.64
N THR A 207 -0.11 -21.36 -17.83
CA THR A 207 0.48 -21.51 -16.49
C THR A 207 1.17 -22.85 -16.28
N GLU A 208 1.80 -23.39 -17.32
CA GLU A 208 2.44 -24.73 -17.34
C GLU A 208 3.40 -24.99 -16.17
N ASN A 209 4.16 -23.99 -15.75
CA ASN A 209 5.12 -24.07 -14.64
C ASN A 209 4.51 -23.72 -13.26
N GLY A 210 3.18 -23.67 -13.13
CA GLY A 210 2.48 -23.24 -11.92
C GLY A 210 2.87 -24.02 -10.66
N LYS A 211 3.16 -25.32 -10.80
CA LYS A 211 3.55 -26.17 -9.67
C LYS A 211 4.86 -25.72 -9.02
N SER A 212 5.89 -25.39 -9.80
CA SER A 212 7.18 -24.94 -9.26
C SER A 212 7.11 -23.47 -8.83
N ALA A 213 6.45 -22.62 -9.62
CA ALA A 213 6.32 -21.19 -9.36
C ALA A 213 5.56 -20.91 -8.05
N ILE A 214 4.35 -21.45 -7.89
CA ILE A 214 3.51 -21.07 -6.74
C ILE A 214 3.97 -21.78 -5.45
N THR A 215 4.73 -22.89 -5.51
CA THR A 215 5.23 -23.56 -4.30
C THR A 215 6.09 -22.63 -3.44
N GLU A 216 6.99 -21.85 -4.03
CA GLU A 216 7.79 -20.89 -3.27
C GLU A 216 6.93 -19.78 -2.63
N LEU A 217 5.89 -19.32 -3.35
CA LEU A 217 4.93 -18.35 -2.83
C LEU A 217 4.17 -18.90 -1.62
N ARG A 218 3.83 -20.19 -1.65
CA ARG A 218 3.18 -20.89 -0.53
C ARG A 218 4.07 -21.00 0.69
N GLU A 219 5.35 -21.31 0.50
CA GLU A 219 6.32 -21.39 1.59
C GLU A 219 6.49 -20.03 2.26
N LEU A 220 6.64 -18.97 1.46
CA LEU A 220 6.82 -17.61 1.96
C LEU A 220 5.58 -17.10 2.72
N CYS A 221 4.37 -17.35 2.21
CA CYS A 221 3.12 -16.92 2.82
C CYS A 221 2.47 -17.96 3.77
N ARG A 222 3.10 -19.12 3.95
CA ARG A 222 2.74 -20.20 4.89
C ARG A 222 1.32 -20.79 4.73
N TRP A 223 1.01 -21.41 3.59
CA TRP A 223 -0.32 -22.01 3.35
C TRP A 223 -0.44 -23.24 2.44
#